data_AF-A0A645JFA3-F1
#
_entry.id   AF-A0A645JFA3-F1
#
_cell.length_a   1.000
_cell.length_b   1.000
_cell.length_c   1.000
_cell.angle_alpha   90.00
_cell.angle_beta   90.00
_cell.angle_gamma   90.00
#
_symmetry.space_group_name_H-M   'P 1'
#
loop_
_entity.id
_entity.type
_entity.pdbx_description
1 polymer ?
#
loop_
_entity_poly.entity_id
_entity_poly.type
_entity_poly.pdbx_seq_one_letter_code
_entity_poly.pdbx_strand_id
1 'polypeptide(L)'
;MLITSEGVIIRLRGKEISTFGRVSQGVKLMNLQDGVIVAGASKIKEEYIEDEANKALEEEDIPEEVLYQEDIPEAGIGGDFAETPDEE
;
A
#
# COMPACT_ATOMS: atom_id res chain seq x y z
N MET A 1 10.13 -7.11 11.94
CA MET A 1 11.14 -6.76 10.92
C MET A 1 12.12 -7.91 10.77
N LEU A 2 12.52 -8.21 9.54
CA LEU A 2 13.55 -9.18 9.18
C LEU A 2 14.63 -8.46 8.34
N ILE A 3 15.89 -8.83 8.52
CA ILE A 3 17.02 -8.32 7.75
C ILE A 3 17.86 -9.48 7.21
N THR A 4 18.23 -9.42 5.93
CA THR A 4 19.11 -10.41 5.28
C THR A 4 20.58 -9.98 5.34
N SER A 5 21.50 -10.91 5.04
CA SER A 5 22.94 -10.65 4.94
C SER A 5 23.31 -9.63 3.87
N GLU A 6 22.44 -9.39 2.89
CA GLU A 6 22.62 -8.39 1.83
C GLU A 6 22.07 -7.01 2.20
N GLY A 7 21.52 -6.86 3.40
CA GLY A 7 20.93 -5.60 3.86
C GLY A 7 19.49 -5.36 3.37
N VAL A 8 18.82 -6.38 2.81
CA VAL A 8 17.40 -6.27 2.46
C VAL A 8 16.57 -6.36 3.75
N ILE A 9 15.74 -5.36 3.99
CA ILE A 9 14.88 -5.26 5.17
C ILE A 9 13.42 -5.43 4.75
N ILE A 10 12.72 -6.34 5.43
CA ILE A 10 11.28 -6.53 5.24
C ILE A 10 10.53 -6.33 6.55
N ARG A 11 9.47 -5.52 6.49
CA ARG A 11 8.51 -5.33 7.58
C ARG A 11 7.29 -6.20 7.30
N LEU A 12 6.89 -6.98 8.31
CA LEU A 12 5.73 -7.88 8.24
C LEU A 12 4.85 -7.59 9.44
N ARG A 13 3.53 -7.52 9.24
CA ARG A 13 2.57 -7.39 10.34
C ARG A 13 2.44 -8.75 11.02
N GLY A 14 2.71 -8.79 12.33
CA GLY A 14 2.64 -10.06 13.09
C GLY A 14 1.26 -10.71 13.07
N LYS A 15 0.20 -9.92 12.89
CA LYS A 15 -1.20 -10.42 12.79
C LYS A 15 -1.47 -11.23 11.51
N GLU A 16 -0.68 -11.02 10.46
CA GLU A 16 -0.83 -11.70 9.17
C GLU A 16 -0.07 -13.04 9.14
N ILE A 17 0.78 -13.30 10.14
CA ILE A 17 1.55 -14.53 10.23
C ILE A 17 0.67 -15.62 10.83
N SER A 18 0.54 -16.72 10.11
CA SER A 18 -0.18 -17.91 10.55
C SER A 18 0.36 -18.44 11.88
N THR A 19 -0.55 -18.75 12.80
CA THR A 19 -0.21 -19.31 14.12
C THR A 19 -0.07 -20.83 14.03
N PHE A 20 1.06 -21.37 14.48
CA PHE A 20 1.32 -22.81 14.50
C PHE A 20 1.72 -23.30 15.90
N GLY A 21 1.52 -24.59 16.14
CA GLY A 21 1.94 -25.26 17.37
C GLY A 21 3.45 -25.30 17.53
N ARG A 22 3.92 -25.47 18.78
CA ARG A 22 5.34 -25.49 19.13
C ARG A 22 6.14 -26.59 18.43
N VAL A 23 5.50 -27.72 18.13
CA VAL A 23 6.12 -28.84 17.40
C VAL A 23 5.69 -28.75 15.93
N SER A 24 6.29 -27.82 15.19
CA SER A 24 6.03 -27.64 13.76
C SER A 24 7.27 -27.06 13.05
N GLN A 25 7.30 -27.15 11.73
CA GLN A 25 8.34 -26.51 10.90
C GLN A 25 8.04 -25.03 10.61
N GLY A 26 6.84 -24.55 10.96
CA GLY A 26 6.39 -23.19 10.67
C GLY A 26 6.01 -22.97 9.20
N VAL A 27 6.03 -21.71 8.78
CA VAL A 27 5.72 -21.26 7.42
C VAL A 27 6.83 -20.42 6.84
N LYS A 28 6.91 -20.41 5.50
CA LYS A 28 7.85 -19.57 4.78
C LYS A 28 7.38 -18.11 4.79
N LEU A 29 8.16 -17.24 5.42
CA LEU A 29 7.87 -15.78 5.46
C LEU A 29 8.50 -15.02 4.29
N MET A 30 9.58 -15.56 3.70
CA MET A 30 10.41 -14.88 2.71
C MET A 30 11.06 -15.92 1.79
N ASN A 31 11.20 -15.57 0.50
CA ASN A 31 12.06 -16.30 -0.42
C ASN A 31 13.47 -15.71 -0.34
N LEU A 32 14.47 -16.57 -0.20
CA LEU A 32 15.89 -16.21 -0.19
C LEU A 32 16.54 -16.76 -1.46
N GLN A 33 17.55 -16.05 -1.94
CA GLN A 33 18.43 -16.54 -2.99
C GLN A 33 19.51 -17.46 -2.39
N ASP A 34 20.17 -18.24 -3.23
CA ASP A 34 21.23 -19.16 -2.78
C ASP A 34 22.38 -18.39 -2.12
N GLY A 35 22.76 -18.83 -0.92
CA GLY A 35 23.82 -18.20 -0.12
C GLY A 35 23.37 -16.98 0.70
N VAL A 36 22.14 -16.48 0.52
CA VAL A 36 21.58 -15.39 1.32
C VAL A 36 20.88 -15.95 2.56
N ILE A 37 21.19 -15.38 3.72
CA ILE A 37 20.59 -15.78 4.99
C ILE A 37 19.88 -14.62 5.66
N VAL A 38 18.94 -14.93 6.56
CA VAL A 38 18.39 -13.94 7.49
C VAL A 38 19.45 -13.65 8.55
N ALA A 39 19.97 -12.43 8.55
CA ALA A 39 20.97 -11.97 9.51
C ALA A 39 20.33 -11.60 10.87
N GLY A 40 19.07 -11.16 10.86
CA GLY A 40 18.40 -10.79 12.11
C GLY A 40 16.89 -10.59 12.00
N ALA A 41 16.25 -10.56 13.16
CA ALA A 41 14.84 -10.24 13.32
C ALA A 41 14.67 -9.30 14.50
N SER A 42 13.80 -8.31 14.37
CA SER A 42 13.46 -7.38 15.45
C SER A 42 11.98 -7.06 15.45
N LYS A 43 11.41 -6.90 16.65
CA LYS A 43 10.05 -6.44 16.85
C LYS A 43 10.07 -4.91 16.95
N ILE A 44 9.24 -4.27 16.15
CA ILE A 44 9.04 -2.82 16.16
C ILE A 44 7.58 -2.57 16.52
N LYS A 45 7.32 -1.50 17.27
CA LYS A 45 5.95 -1.07 17.54
C LYS A 45 5.40 -0.28 16.35
N GLU A 46 4.10 -0.37 16.13
CA GLU A 46 3.44 0.30 14.99
C GLU A 46 3.60 1.83 15.04
N GLU A 47 3.62 2.42 16.25
CA GLU A 47 3.82 3.88 16.45
C GLU A 47 5.04 4.43 15.69
N TYR A 48 6.15 3.69 15.68
CA TYR A 48 7.37 4.11 14.99
C TYR A 48 7.32 3.94 13.46
N ILE A 49 6.32 3.22 12.93
CA ILE A 49 6.14 2.98 11.50
C ILE A 49 5.26 4.06 10.90
N GLU A 50 4.20 4.44 11.61
CA GLU A 50 3.26 5.49 11.20
C GLU A 50 3.93 6.87 11.17
N ASP A 51 4.76 7.17 12.18
CA ASP A 51 5.52 8.42 12.23
C ASP A 51 6.48 8.59 11.04
N GLU A 52 7.11 7.49 10.57
CA GLU A 52 8.02 7.52 9.41
C GLU A 52 7.27 7.70 8.09
N ALA A 53 6.09 7.06 7.95
CA ALA A 53 5.26 7.19 6.76
C ALA A 53 4.64 8.59 6.64
N ASN A 54 4.15 9.14 7.75
CA ASN A 54 3.57 10.49 7.78
C ASN A 54 4.64 11.55 7.50
N LYS A 55 5.85 11.39 8.04
CA LYS A 55 6.96 12.30 7.78
C LYS A 55 7.40 12.32 6.32
N ALA A 56 7.31 11.18 5.62
CA ALA A 56 7.59 11.11 4.18
C ALA A 56 6.50 11.78 3.33
N LEU A 57 5.25 11.82 3.82
CA LEU A 57 4.13 12.50 3.15
C LEU A 57 4.11 14.01 3.40
N GLU A 58 4.64 14.47 4.53
CA GLU A 58 4.81 15.91 4.85
C GLU A 58 5.90 16.60 4.01
N GLU A 59 6.83 15.85 3.40
CA GLU A 59 7.86 16.41 2.51
C GLU A 59 7.39 16.61 1.06
N GLU A 60 6.26 16.03 0.64
CA GLU A 60 5.59 16.41 -0.60
C GLU A 60 4.57 17.51 -0.28
N ASP A 61 4.98 18.76 -0.51
CA ASP A 61 4.18 19.97 -0.42
C ASP A 61 3.08 19.94 -1.50
N ILE A 62 2.05 19.11 -1.30
CA ILE A 62 0.84 19.10 -2.13
C ILE A 62 -0.03 20.26 -1.65
N PRO A 63 -0.19 21.34 -2.44
CA PRO A 63 -1.00 22.47 -2.03
C PRO A 63 -2.44 22.01 -1.80
N GLU A 64 -3.03 22.43 -0.68
CA GLU A 64 -4.38 22.09 -0.22
C GLU A 64 -5.50 22.48 -1.23
N GLU A 65 -5.15 23.23 -2.28
CA GLU A 65 -6.03 23.74 -3.32
C GLU A 65 -6.56 22.67 -4.30
N VAL A 66 -5.94 21.47 -4.38
CA VAL A 66 -6.36 20.41 -5.32
C VAL A 66 -7.43 19.45 -4.76
N LEU A 67 -7.76 19.54 -3.46
CA LEU A 67 -8.69 18.62 -2.78
C LEU A 67 -10.17 18.99 -2.93
N TYR A 68 -10.48 20.14 -3.54
CA TYR A 68 -11.85 20.60 -3.80
C TYR A 68 -12.05 20.96 -5.28
N GLN A 69 -11.97 19.97 -6.17
CA GLN A 69 -12.81 19.98 -7.38
C GLN A 69 -14.01 19.08 -7.11
N GLU A 70 -15.02 19.66 -6.44
CA GLU A 70 -16.40 19.28 -6.72
C GLU A 70 -16.63 19.60 -8.19
N ASP A 71 -16.62 18.60 -9.05
CA ASP A 71 -17.47 18.51 -10.25
C ASP A 71 -17.12 17.22 -10.99
N ILE A 72 -17.61 16.09 -10.46
CA ILE A 72 -17.96 14.95 -11.30
C ILE A 72 -19.35 15.31 -11.85
N PRO A 73 -19.51 15.73 -13.12
CA PRO A 73 -20.84 15.81 -13.69
C PRO A 73 -21.38 14.38 -13.76
N GLU A 74 -22.41 14.10 -12.96
CA GLU A 74 -23.21 12.91 -13.14
C GLU A 74 -23.79 12.87 -14.57
N ALA A 75 -23.90 11.65 -15.08
CA ALA A 75 -24.61 11.25 -16.29
C ALA A 75 -23.86 11.43 -17.62
N GLY A 76 -23.07 10.40 -17.95
CA GLY A 76 -23.21 9.83 -19.28
C GLY A 76 -24.47 8.94 -19.32
N ILE A 77 -25.48 9.34 -20.09
CA ILE A 77 -26.46 8.41 -20.67
C ILE A 77 -26.82 8.92 -22.08
N GLY A 78 -26.43 8.15 -23.11
CA GLY A 78 -27.00 8.06 -24.48
C GLY A 78 -27.11 9.37 -25.28
N GLY A 79 -26.44 9.55 -26.42
CA GLY A 79 -26.52 8.66 -27.58
C GLY A 79 -27.66 9.10 -28.51
N ASP A 80 -27.32 9.32 -29.79
CA ASP A 80 -28.12 9.78 -30.95
C ASP A 80 -28.34 11.31 -31.05
N PHE A 81 -27.69 12.02 -31.97
CA PHE A 81 -27.73 11.95 -33.44
C PHE A 81 -29.07 12.43 -34.01
N ALA A 82 -29.03 13.64 -34.59
CA ALA A 82 -29.88 14.19 -35.65
C ALA A 82 -31.40 14.25 -35.43
N GLU A 83 -31.98 15.46 -35.39
CA GLU A 83 -32.63 16.11 -36.54
C GLU A 83 -33.23 17.47 -36.10
N THR A 84 -33.46 18.31 -37.09
CA THR A 84 -33.71 19.76 -37.09
C THR A 84 -35.00 20.22 -36.41
N PRO A 85 -35.13 21.51 -36.05
CA PRO A 85 -36.38 22.07 -35.53
C PRO A 85 -37.36 22.30 -36.69
N ASP A 86 -38.47 21.55 -36.71
CA ASP A 86 -39.64 21.92 -37.52
C ASP A 86 -40.50 22.90 -36.71
N GLU A 87 -40.54 24.15 -37.18
CA GLU A 87 -41.59 25.14 -36.91
C GLU A 87 -42.79 24.86 -37.84
N GLU A 88 -44.00 24.84 -37.25
CA GLU A 88 -45.37 24.74 -37.84
C GLU A 88 -45.76 23.51 -38.68
#